data_AF-A0A149U467-F1
#
_entry.id   AF-A0A149U467-F1
#
_cell.length_a   1.000
_cell.length_b   1.000
_cell.length_c   1.000
_cell.angle_alpha   90.00
_cell.angle_beta   90.00
_cell.angle_gamma   90.00
#
_symmetry.space_group_name_H-M   'P 1'
#
loop_
_entity.id
_entity.type
_entity.pdbx_description
1 polymer ?
#
loop_
_entity_poly.entity_id
_entity_poly.type
_entity_poly.pdbx_seq_one_letter_code
_entity_poly.pdbx_strand_id
1 'polypeptide(L)'
;MAADELTGLIRYLGQDDWQDRFAEVLGDHIGPALEAGDITFEDLAEMIGPDVAMTLWGCAFEDFLGQDRDDGRNIVDVYLKRRGWKEGPRNSAYMRALRASVMSLYEVSDIRPGQSLMARARKNDGAGVAYDFGWMWHELGITMLRK
;
A
#
# COMPACT_ATOMS: atom_id res chain seq x y z
N MET A 1 9.41 -1.53 -9.30
CA MET A 1 8.70 -1.27 -10.57
C MET A 1 7.20 -0.98 -10.34
N ALA A 2 6.85 -0.17 -9.33
CA ALA A 2 5.49 0.39 -9.13
C ALA A 2 5.52 1.93 -8.96
N ALA A 3 6.73 2.51 -9.00
CA ALA A 3 6.95 3.92 -8.65
C ALA A 3 6.65 4.89 -9.82
N ASP A 4 6.69 4.43 -11.07
CA ASP A 4 6.53 5.31 -12.22
C ASP A 4 5.06 5.73 -12.38
N GLU A 5 4.11 4.79 -12.22
CA GLU A 5 2.68 5.04 -12.35
C GLU A 5 2.12 6.00 -11.28
N LEU A 6 2.81 6.18 -10.16
CA LEU A 6 2.37 7.02 -9.04
C LEU A 6 3.19 8.31 -8.90
N THR A 7 4.24 8.52 -9.70
CA THR A 7 5.17 9.65 -9.55
C THR A 7 4.45 11.01 -9.60
N GLY A 8 3.45 11.16 -10.49
CA GLY A 8 2.65 12.38 -10.58
C GLY A 8 1.81 12.66 -9.33
N LEU A 9 1.24 11.61 -8.74
CA LEU A 9 0.42 11.67 -7.53
C LEU A 9 1.26 11.89 -6.27
N ILE A 10 2.41 11.22 -6.17
CA ILE A 10 3.40 11.43 -5.08
C ILE A 10 3.87 12.88 -5.08
N ARG A 11 4.10 13.48 -6.25
CA ARG A 11 4.44 14.91 -6.33
C ARG A 11 3.29 15.82 -5.90
N TYR A 12 2.05 15.41 -6.19
CA TYR A 12 0.86 16.15 -5.80
C TYR A 12 0.58 16.09 -4.29
N LEU A 13 1.06 15.05 -3.60
CA LEU A 13 1.02 14.93 -2.14
C LEU A 13 1.65 16.13 -1.42
N GLY A 14 2.77 16.65 -1.95
CA GLY A 14 3.46 17.82 -1.41
C GLY A 14 2.81 19.16 -1.78
N GLN A 15 1.51 19.18 -2.07
CA GLN A 15 0.75 20.37 -2.46
C GLN A 15 -0.50 20.52 -1.58
N ASP A 16 -1.00 21.74 -1.47
CA ASP A 16 -2.18 22.06 -0.65
C ASP A 16 -2.01 21.53 0.80
N ASP A 17 -3.08 21.02 1.40
CA ASP A 17 -3.13 20.43 2.74
C ASP A 17 -2.91 18.91 2.74
N TRP A 18 -2.46 18.31 1.63
CA TRP A 18 -2.35 16.85 1.51
C TRP A 18 -1.18 16.26 2.28
N GLN A 19 -0.08 17.00 2.42
CA GLN A 19 1.09 16.54 3.17
C GLN A 19 0.75 16.35 4.65
N ASP A 20 0.04 17.29 5.26
CA ASP A 20 -0.36 17.23 6.67
C ASP A 20 -1.32 16.06 6.90
N ARG A 21 -2.31 15.88 6.03
CA ARG A 21 -3.24 14.73 6.11
C ARG A 21 -2.55 13.38 5.95
N PHE A 22 -1.52 13.33 5.11
CA PHE A 22 -0.74 12.11 4.96
C PHE A 22 0.16 11.86 6.17
N ALA A 23 0.70 12.92 6.79
CA ALA A 23 1.48 12.80 8.02
C ALA A 23 0.65 12.22 9.18
N GLU A 24 -0.65 12.54 9.26
CA GLU A 24 -1.58 11.91 10.21
C GLU A 24 -1.65 10.39 9.99
N VAL A 25 -1.90 9.93 8.76
CA VAL A 25 -1.93 8.49 8.45
C VAL A 25 -0.59 7.81 8.69
N LEU A 26 0.52 8.46 8.31
CA LEU A 26 1.85 7.93 8.61
C LEU A 26 2.06 7.79 10.13
N GLY A 27 1.64 8.79 10.90
CA GLY A 27 1.61 8.75 12.36
C GLY A 27 0.82 7.56 12.92
N ASP A 28 -0.37 7.28 12.39
CA ASP A 28 -1.17 6.13 12.81
C ASP A 28 -0.49 4.78 12.51
N HIS A 29 0.29 4.69 11.44
CA HIS A 29 0.97 3.46 11.05
C HIS A 29 2.23 3.19 11.87
N ILE A 30 3.08 4.19 12.06
CA ILE A 30 4.43 4.00 12.64
C ILE A 30 4.65 4.77 13.94
N GLY A 31 3.85 5.78 14.24
CA GLY A 31 3.94 6.62 15.45
C GLY A 31 4.05 5.80 16.74
N PRO A 32 3.18 4.80 16.99
CA PRO A 32 3.28 3.98 18.20
C PRO A 32 4.63 3.26 18.36
N ALA A 33 5.25 2.84 17.24
CA ALA A 33 6.55 2.19 17.27
C ALA A 33 7.69 3.20 17.51
N LEU A 34 7.58 4.39 16.90
CA LEU A 34 8.53 5.49 17.10
C LEU A 34 8.49 5.99 18.55
N GLU A 35 7.31 6.20 19.12
CA GLU A 35 7.11 6.60 20.51
C GLU A 35 7.63 5.54 21.49
N ALA A 36 7.36 4.25 21.23
CA ALA A 36 7.87 3.16 22.07
C ALA A 36 9.40 3.07 22.06
N GLY A 37 10.02 3.45 20.94
CA GLY A 37 11.47 3.50 20.79
C GLY A 37 12.11 4.81 21.25
N ASP A 38 11.33 5.87 21.51
CA ASP A 38 11.81 7.25 21.66
C ASP A 38 12.74 7.67 20.50
N ILE A 39 12.31 7.37 19.27
CA ILE A 39 13.09 7.59 18.04
C ILE A 39 12.27 8.36 17.01
N THR A 40 12.97 9.05 16.11
CA THR A 40 12.37 9.69 14.93
C THR A 40 12.23 8.70 13.77
N PHE A 41 11.50 9.08 12.73
CA PHE A 41 11.43 8.27 11.51
C PHE A 41 12.79 8.20 10.79
N GLU A 42 13.56 9.28 10.86
CA GLU A 42 14.94 9.34 10.37
C GLU A 42 15.83 8.31 11.09
N ASP A 43 15.78 8.26 12.42
CA ASP A 43 16.51 7.26 13.21
C ASP A 43 16.08 5.83 12.82
N LEU A 44 14.77 5.61 12.64
CA LEU A 44 14.25 4.33 12.18
C LEU A 44 14.81 3.96 10.81
N ALA A 45 14.86 4.92 9.87
CA ALA A 45 15.39 4.71 8.53
C ALA A 45 16.89 4.42 8.53
N GLU A 46 17.67 5.02 9.42
CA GLU A 46 19.08 4.67 9.62
C GLU A 46 19.26 3.23 10.11
N MET A 47 18.34 2.74 10.97
CA MET A 47 18.39 1.39 11.52
C MET A 47 17.98 0.30 10.52
N ILE A 48 16.90 0.50 9.76
CA ILE A 48 16.34 -0.52 8.85
C ILE A 48 16.81 -0.36 7.39
N GLY A 49 17.50 0.73 7.10
CA GLY A 49 17.94 1.10 5.77
C GLY A 49 16.85 1.83 4.95
N PRO A 50 17.27 2.69 4.00
CA PRO A 50 16.37 3.59 3.29
C PRO A 50 15.32 2.87 2.44
N ASP A 51 15.66 1.73 1.82
CA ASP A 51 14.72 0.99 0.97
C ASP A 51 13.55 0.39 1.79
N VAL A 52 13.85 -0.09 3.00
CA VAL A 52 12.84 -0.64 3.90
C VAL A 52 12.00 0.49 4.49
N ALA A 53 12.61 1.60 4.88
CA ALA A 53 11.89 2.80 5.30
C ALA A 53 10.96 3.34 4.21
N MET A 54 11.43 3.38 2.95
CA MET A 54 10.60 3.75 1.80
C MET A 54 9.44 2.77 1.57
N THR A 55 9.63 1.49 1.90
CA THR A 55 8.55 0.50 1.85
C THR A 55 7.48 0.79 2.92
N LEU A 56 7.88 1.10 4.16
CA LEU A 56 6.96 1.48 5.24
C LEU A 56 6.18 2.76 4.87
N TRP A 57 6.88 3.76 4.36
CA TRP A 57 6.27 4.98 3.85
C TRP A 57 5.26 4.69 2.73
N GLY A 58 5.63 3.82 1.78
CA GLY A 58 4.77 3.39 0.70
C GLY A 58 3.50 2.68 1.18
N CYS A 59 3.60 1.84 2.22
CA CYS A 59 2.44 1.19 2.82
C CYS A 59 1.44 2.21 3.41
N ALA A 60 1.93 3.19 4.17
CA ALA A 60 1.07 4.26 4.69
C ALA A 60 0.47 5.10 3.55
N PHE A 61 1.25 5.36 2.49
CA PHE A 61 0.79 6.12 1.33
C PHE A 61 -0.33 5.39 0.59
N GLU A 62 -0.19 4.09 0.34
CA GLU A 62 -1.21 3.28 -0.33
C GLU A 62 -2.50 3.20 0.49
N ASP A 63 -2.41 3.06 1.82
CA ASP A 63 -3.57 3.15 2.70
C ASP A 63 -4.24 4.53 2.63
N PHE A 64 -3.43 5.60 2.64
CA PHE A 64 -3.91 6.96 2.46
C PHE A 64 -4.66 7.15 1.14
N LEU A 65 -4.26 6.51 0.04
CA LEU A 65 -5.00 6.60 -1.23
C LEU A 65 -6.41 6.00 -1.15
N GLY A 66 -6.62 5.01 -0.28
CA GLY A 66 -7.88 4.28 -0.13
C GLY A 66 -8.93 4.96 0.76
N GLN A 67 -8.55 5.87 1.67
CA GLN A 67 -9.50 6.45 2.63
C GLN A 67 -10.09 7.78 2.13
N ASP A 68 -11.39 7.98 2.36
CA ASP A 68 -12.03 9.28 2.25
C ASP A 68 -11.71 10.11 3.51
N ARG A 69 -11.43 11.40 3.34
CA ARG A 69 -11.18 12.30 4.47
C ARG A 69 -12.49 12.77 5.10
N ASP A 70 -12.40 13.37 6.29
CA ASP A 70 -13.54 13.91 7.04
C ASP A 70 -14.36 14.95 6.26
N ASP A 71 -13.73 15.65 5.33
CA ASP A 71 -14.38 16.61 4.43
C ASP A 71 -14.95 15.98 3.14
N GLY A 72 -14.94 14.65 3.06
CA GLY A 72 -15.40 13.86 1.91
C GLY A 72 -14.45 13.87 0.71
N ARG A 73 -13.25 14.46 0.81
CA ARG A 73 -12.26 14.43 -0.28
C ARG A 73 -11.41 13.17 -0.23
N ASN A 74 -11.05 12.66 -1.41
CA ASN A 74 -9.99 11.68 -1.59
C ASN A 74 -8.92 12.26 -2.52
N ILE A 75 -7.63 12.05 -2.20
CA ILE A 75 -6.53 12.63 -2.97
C ILE A 75 -6.52 12.13 -4.41
N VAL A 76 -6.82 10.86 -4.67
CA VAL A 76 -6.84 10.28 -6.03
C VAL A 76 -7.94 10.95 -6.85
N ASP A 77 -9.14 11.09 -6.30
CA ASP A 77 -10.27 11.70 -7.00
C ASP A 77 -10.00 13.18 -7.32
N VAL A 78 -9.46 13.92 -6.35
CA VAL A 78 -9.09 15.33 -6.54
C VAL A 78 -7.94 15.47 -7.54
N TYR A 79 -6.93 14.62 -7.44
CA TYR A 79 -5.77 14.64 -8.32
C TYR A 79 -6.16 14.34 -9.77
N LEU A 80 -6.88 13.24 -10.02
CA LEU A 80 -7.30 12.85 -11.36
C LEU A 80 -8.25 13.88 -11.97
N LYS A 81 -9.10 14.52 -11.17
CA LYS A 81 -9.95 15.64 -11.64
C LYS A 81 -9.13 16.85 -12.09
N ARG A 82 -8.06 17.21 -11.38
CA ARG A 82 -7.23 18.40 -11.66
C ARG A 82 -6.14 18.15 -12.71
N ARG A 83 -5.55 16.95 -12.70
CA ARG A 83 -4.30 16.62 -13.40
C ARG A 83 -4.37 15.32 -14.19
N GLY A 84 -5.48 14.58 -14.18
CA GLY A 84 -5.58 13.27 -14.84
C GLY A 84 -5.30 13.28 -16.34
N TRP A 85 -5.43 14.43 -17.02
CA TRP A 85 -5.03 14.57 -18.42
C TRP A 85 -3.51 14.44 -18.66
N LYS A 86 -2.69 14.62 -17.61
CA LYS A 86 -1.24 14.36 -17.65
C LYS A 86 -0.91 12.89 -17.45
N GLU A 87 -1.87 12.08 -17.01
CA GLU A 87 -1.69 10.67 -16.71
C GLU A 87 -2.15 9.80 -17.87
N GLY A 88 -1.41 8.74 -18.16
CA GLY A 88 -1.84 7.74 -19.13
C GLY A 88 -3.08 6.97 -18.65
N PRO A 89 -3.83 6.31 -19.56
CA PRO A 89 -4.99 5.50 -19.19
C PRO A 89 -4.67 4.42 -18.16
N ARG A 90 -3.50 3.77 -18.29
CA ARG A 90 -3.02 2.75 -17.36
C ARG A 90 -2.78 3.31 -15.95
N ASN A 91 -2.06 4.43 -15.84
CA ASN A 91 -1.78 5.09 -14.56
C ASN A 91 -3.08 5.51 -13.87
N SER A 92 -3.98 6.15 -14.62
CA SER A 92 -5.29 6.57 -14.10
C SER A 92 -6.14 5.39 -13.63
N ALA A 93 -6.12 4.27 -14.35
CA ALA A 93 -6.82 3.06 -13.94
C ALA A 93 -6.21 2.46 -12.66
N TYR A 94 -4.87 2.42 -12.58
CA TYR A 94 -4.15 1.92 -11.41
C TYR A 94 -4.44 2.76 -10.16
N MET A 95 -4.39 4.09 -10.25
CA MET A 95 -4.72 4.98 -9.13
C MET A 95 -6.17 4.77 -8.65
N ARG A 96 -7.14 4.63 -9.58
CA ARG A 96 -8.53 4.32 -9.21
C ARG A 96 -8.67 2.98 -8.52
N ALA A 97 -7.93 1.96 -8.98
CA ALA A 97 -7.92 0.66 -8.34
C ALA A 97 -7.37 0.72 -6.91
N LEU A 98 -6.29 1.47 -6.69
CA LEU A 98 -5.76 1.72 -5.33
C LEU A 98 -6.78 2.46 -4.46
N ARG A 99 -7.44 3.50 -4.97
CA ARG A 99 -8.53 4.22 -4.27
C ARG A 99 -9.71 3.33 -3.89
N ALA A 100 -9.97 2.27 -4.65
CA ALA A 100 -11.04 1.30 -4.35
C ALA A 100 -10.56 0.09 -3.54
N SER A 101 -9.25 0.00 -3.25
CA SER A 101 -8.67 -1.09 -2.49
C SER A 101 -8.77 -0.83 -0.98
N VAL A 102 -8.86 -1.90 -0.21
CA VAL A 102 -8.86 -1.86 1.25
C VAL A 102 -7.54 -2.43 1.75
N MET A 103 -6.76 -1.62 2.47
CA MET A 103 -5.54 -2.09 3.13
C MET A 103 -5.91 -3.15 4.18
N SER A 104 -5.23 -4.29 4.15
CA SER A 104 -5.48 -5.39 5.08
C SER A 104 -4.18 -6.07 5.46
N LEU A 105 -3.96 -6.27 6.76
CA LEU A 105 -2.81 -6.98 7.28
C LEU A 105 -3.15 -8.45 7.48
N TYR A 106 -2.35 -9.33 6.88
CA TYR A 106 -2.48 -10.77 7.03
C TYR A 106 -1.21 -11.36 7.65
N GLU A 107 -1.39 -12.20 8.67
CA GLU A 107 -0.35 -13.12 9.12
C GLU A 107 -0.27 -14.28 8.14
N VAL A 108 0.92 -14.54 7.61
CA VAL A 108 1.19 -15.81 6.93
C VAL A 108 1.62 -16.83 7.98
N SER A 109 0.78 -17.83 8.20
CA SER A 109 0.94 -18.82 9.29
C SER A 109 1.45 -20.18 8.81
N ASP A 110 1.29 -20.48 7.52
CA ASP A 110 1.80 -21.71 6.88
C ASP A 110 2.10 -21.41 5.41
N ILE A 111 3.15 -22.03 4.86
CA ILE A 111 3.59 -21.86 3.47
C ILE A 111 3.91 -23.23 2.89
N ARG A 112 3.27 -23.56 1.76
CA ARG A 112 3.67 -24.63 0.84
C ARG A 112 4.31 -24.01 -0.40
N PRO A 113 5.65 -24.01 -0.51
CA PRO A 113 6.35 -23.36 -1.62
C PRO A 113 5.82 -23.79 -2.99
N GLY A 114 5.53 -22.81 -3.85
CA GLY A 114 4.97 -23.05 -5.19
C GLY A 114 3.51 -23.53 -5.21
N GLN A 115 2.84 -23.62 -4.06
CA GLN A 115 1.47 -24.13 -3.96
C GLN A 115 0.52 -23.13 -3.30
N SER A 116 0.68 -22.88 -2.01
CA SER A 116 -0.30 -22.14 -1.22
C SER A 116 0.32 -21.54 0.03
N LEU A 117 -0.39 -20.59 0.64
CA LEU A 117 -0.12 -20.11 1.99
C LEU A 117 -1.43 -19.97 2.77
N MET A 118 -1.32 -20.02 4.10
CA MET A 118 -2.43 -19.71 4.99
C MET A 118 -2.29 -18.27 5.46
N ALA A 119 -3.21 -17.40 5.04
CA ALA A 119 -3.24 -16.00 5.44
C ALA A 119 -4.37 -15.78 6.45
N ARG A 120 -4.04 -15.25 7.62
CA ARG A 120 -5.01 -14.90 8.66
C ARG A 120 -5.10 -13.39 8.78
N ALA A 121 -6.30 -12.84 8.62
CA ALA A 121 -6.52 -11.41 8.83
C ALA A 121 -6.19 -11.03 10.28
N ARG A 122 -5.47 -9.91 10.46
CA ARG A 122 -5.09 -9.36 11.77
C ARG A 122 -5.85 -8.08 12.13
N LYS A 123 -6.40 -7.36 11.14
CA LYS A 123 -7.08 -6.06 11.32
C LYS A 123 -8.59 -6.07 11.03
N ASN A 124 -9.14 -7.19 10.56
CA ASN A 124 -10.59 -7.44 10.48
C ASN A 124 -10.82 -8.76 11.21
N ASP A 125 -11.81 -8.83 12.11
CA ASP A 125 -12.12 -9.98 13.00
C ASP A 125 -12.55 -11.29 12.28
N GLY A 126 -11.97 -11.61 11.13
CA GLY A 126 -12.30 -12.75 10.29
C GLY A 126 -11.36 -13.94 10.50
N ALA A 127 -11.97 -15.13 10.63
CA ALA A 127 -11.27 -16.42 10.62
C ALA A 127 -10.27 -16.52 9.44
N GLY A 128 -9.13 -17.19 9.67
CA GLY A 128 -8.09 -17.34 8.65
C GLY A 128 -8.62 -17.99 7.37
N VAL A 129 -8.18 -17.49 6.21
CA VAL A 129 -8.60 -17.98 4.89
C VAL A 129 -7.40 -18.62 4.21
N ALA A 130 -7.62 -19.83 3.68
CA ALA A 130 -6.66 -20.48 2.81
C ALA A 130 -6.64 -19.78 1.45
N TYR A 131 -5.48 -19.24 1.04
CA TYR A 131 -5.31 -18.69 -0.30
C TYR A 131 -4.55 -19.71 -1.16
N ASP A 132 -5.23 -20.25 -2.16
CA ASP A 132 -4.64 -21.14 -3.16
C ASP A 132 -4.20 -20.32 -4.39
N PHE A 133 -2.92 -20.40 -4.74
CA PHE A 133 -2.36 -19.74 -5.92
C PHE A 133 -2.20 -20.70 -7.10
N GLY A 134 -2.68 -21.93 -7.00
CA GLY A 134 -2.64 -22.92 -8.07
C GLY A 134 -3.21 -22.40 -9.39
N TRP A 135 -4.27 -21.58 -9.33
CA TRP A 135 -4.89 -20.95 -10.50
C TRP A 135 -3.91 -20.05 -11.27
N MET A 136 -3.02 -19.33 -10.57
CA MET A 136 -2.10 -18.37 -11.19
C MET A 136 -1.10 -19.09 -12.11
N TRP A 137 -0.65 -20.27 -11.73
CA TRP A 137 0.27 -21.08 -12.55
C TRP A 137 -0.39 -21.59 -13.83
N HIS A 138 -1.69 -21.92 -13.76
CA HIS A 138 -2.49 -22.29 -14.93
C HIS A 138 -2.67 -21.10 -15.86
N GLU A 139 -3.03 -19.93 -15.32
CA GLU A 139 -3.25 -18.71 -16.10
C GLU A 139 -1.97 -18.21 -16.78
N LEU A 140 -0.84 -18.33 -16.10
CA LEU A 140 0.48 -17.96 -16.63
C LEU A 140 1.09 -19.05 -17.53
N GLY A 141 0.44 -20.20 -17.71
CA GLY A 141 0.91 -21.28 -18.58
C GLY A 141 2.21 -21.96 -18.10
N ILE A 142 2.54 -21.85 -16.82
CA ILE A 142 3.83 -22.29 -16.25
C ILE A 142 3.68 -23.41 -15.20
N THR A 143 2.53 -24.09 -15.18
CA THR A 143 2.25 -25.21 -14.27
C THR A 143 3.35 -26.27 -14.22
N MET A 144 4.02 -26.53 -15.36
CA MET A 144 5.09 -27.52 -15.48
C MET A 144 6.38 -27.16 -14.73
N LEU A 145 6.54 -25.90 -14.29
CA LEU A 145 7.69 -25.45 -13.52
C LEU A 145 7.55 -25.68 -12.01
N ARG A 146 6.37 -26.14 -11.57
CA ARG A 146 6.11 -26.49 -10.17
C ARG A 146 6.78 -27.82 -9.87
N LYS A 147 7.90 -27.78 -9.12
CA LYS A 147 8.60 -28.96 -8.60
C LYS A 147 7.81 -29.61 -7.46
#